data_AF-A0A6G2FTL8-F1
#
_entry.id   AF-A0A6G2FTL8-F1
#
_cell.length_a   1.000
_cell.length_b   1.000
_cell.length_c   1.000
_cell.angle_alpha   90.00
_cell.angle_beta   90.00
_cell.angle_gamma   90.00
#
_symmetry.space_group_name_H-M   'P 1'
#
loop_
_entity.id
_entity.type
_entity.pdbx_description
1 polymer ?
#
loop_
_entity_poly.entity_id
_entity_poly.type
_entity_poly.pdbx_seq_one_letter_code
_entity_poly.pdbx_strand_id
1 'polypeptide(L)'
;MTEDLDDGIEEFVDWFENQQKDRLIECHDFDSELIEVSYEEMPLTKQGGIDAREYRLAVVGEFIESSGVPEKQKDGQAFRSSDQSRLERAFTRVAKVYDRCETTIREACVHSIYSGEKQTEQFLNDLLRIERRLKDIER
;
A
#
# COMPACT_ATOMS: atom_id res chain seq x y z
N MET A 1 -3.30 38.03 6.74
CA MET A 1 -1.96 37.77 6.16
C MET A 1 -1.48 36.39 6.62
N THR A 2 -2.31 35.37 6.44
CA THR A 2 -2.00 33.96 6.70
C THR A 2 -2.45 33.08 5.53
N GLU A 3 -3.21 33.62 4.58
CA GLU A 3 -3.74 32.90 3.41
C GLU A 3 -2.65 32.65 2.36
N ASP A 4 -1.77 33.62 2.08
CA ASP A 4 -0.70 33.46 1.08
C ASP A 4 0.41 32.44 1.45
N LEU A 5 0.49 32.04 2.73
CA LEU A 5 1.47 31.06 3.22
C LEU A 5 0.95 29.62 3.13
N ASP A 6 -0.38 29.44 3.12
CA ASP A 6 -1.01 28.13 3.01
C ASP A 6 -0.99 27.65 1.56
N ASP A 7 -1.33 28.53 0.61
CA ASP A 7 -1.35 28.22 -0.83
C ASP A 7 0.02 27.74 -1.35
N GLY A 8 1.12 28.34 -0.88
CA GLY A 8 2.47 27.93 -1.27
C GLY A 8 2.92 26.60 -0.67
N ILE A 9 2.31 26.16 0.45
CA ILE A 9 2.57 24.85 1.05
C ILE A 9 1.75 23.77 0.34
N GLU A 10 0.49 24.04 0.02
CA GLU A 10 -0.36 23.14 -0.75
C GLU A 10 0.23 22.88 -2.14
N GLU A 11 0.62 23.93 -2.88
CA GLU A 11 1.27 23.78 -4.20
C GLU A 11 2.57 22.95 -4.13
N PHE A 12 3.34 23.08 -3.04
CA PHE A 12 4.57 22.32 -2.85
C PHE A 12 4.29 20.84 -2.55
N VAL A 13 3.28 20.54 -1.73
CA VAL A 13 2.86 19.17 -1.42
C VAL A 13 2.37 18.49 -2.69
N ASP A 14 1.50 19.15 -3.46
CA ASP A 14 0.97 18.62 -4.72
C ASP A 14 2.08 18.36 -5.74
N TRP A 15 3.00 19.31 -5.92
CA TRP A 15 4.14 19.14 -6.80
C TRP A 15 5.03 17.96 -6.37
N PHE A 16 5.31 17.84 -5.07
CA PHE A 16 6.13 16.76 -4.54
C PHE A 16 5.44 15.39 -4.71
N GLU A 17 4.13 15.30 -4.46
CA GLU A 17 3.37 14.08 -4.68
C GLU A 17 3.37 13.67 -6.16
N ASN A 18 3.15 14.61 -7.07
CA ASN A 18 3.19 14.34 -8.51
C ASN A 18 4.57 13.84 -8.96
N GLN A 19 5.66 14.46 -8.48
CA GLN A 19 7.02 13.97 -8.73
C GLN A 19 7.25 12.53 -8.23
N GLN A 20 6.69 12.15 -7.08
CA GLN A 20 6.79 10.78 -6.58
C GLN A 20 5.96 9.81 -7.43
N LYS A 21 4.75 10.20 -7.84
CA LYS A 21 3.90 9.38 -8.72
C LYS A 21 4.58 9.13 -10.06
N ASP A 22 5.09 10.18 -10.70
CA ASP A 22 5.82 10.08 -11.98
C ASP A 22 7.00 9.12 -11.87
N ARG A 23 7.80 9.23 -10.81
CA ARG A 23 8.92 8.32 -10.57
C ARG A 23 8.45 6.86 -10.41
N LEU A 24 7.35 6.62 -9.70
CA LEU A 24 6.83 5.27 -9.45
C LEU A 24 6.27 4.63 -10.74
N ILE A 25 5.65 5.43 -11.61
CA ILE A 25 5.21 5.00 -12.94
C ILE A 25 6.43 4.66 -13.79
N GLU A 26 7.39 5.58 -13.90
CA GLU A 26 8.52 5.47 -14.82
C GLU A 26 9.55 4.40 -14.42
N CYS A 27 9.79 4.21 -13.12
CA CYS A 27 10.89 3.35 -12.64
C CYS A 27 10.45 1.95 -12.20
N HIS A 28 9.17 1.76 -11.88
CA HIS A 28 8.68 0.53 -11.27
C HIS A 28 7.49 -0.11 -11.99
N ASP A 29 7.09 0.44 -13.16
CA ASP A 29 6.02 -0.07 -14.02
C ASP A 29 4.68 -0.29 -13.25
N PHE A 30 4.44 0.52 -12.22
CA PHE A 30 3.16 0.49 -11.51
C PHE A 30 2.08 1.13 -12.37
N ASP A 31 0.90 0.50 -12.37
CA ASP A 31 -0.29 1.05 -13.01
C ASP A 31 -0.66 2.42 -12.41
N SER A 32 -0.96 3.40 -13.27
CA SER A 32 -1.25 4.77 -12.84
C SER A 32 -2.51 4.86 -11.99
N GLU A 33 -3.55 4.08 -12.31
CA GLU A 33 -4.80 4.05 -11.54
C GLU A 33 -4.56 3.41 -10.17
N LEU A 34 -3.75 2.34 -10.10
CA LEU A 34 -3.31 1.74 -8.85
C LEU A 34 -2.60 2.76 -7.96
N ILE A 35 -1.69 3.56 -8.53
CA ILE A 35 -0.99 4.62 -7.81
C ILE A 35 -1.99 5.64 -7.29
N GLU A 36 -2.82 6.23 -8.15
CA GLU A 36 -3.76 7.29 -7.77
C GLU A 36 -4.70 6.86 -6.65
N VAL A 37 -5.39 5.73 -6.81
CA VAL A 37 -6.31 5.20 -5.78
C VAL A 37 -5.56 4.90 -4.48
N SER A 38 -4.34 4.38 -4.58
CA SER A 38 -3.49 4.15 -3.40
C SER A 38 -3.05 5.44 -2.71
N TYR A 39 -2.88 6.56 -3.43
CA TYR A 39 -2.56 7.87 -2.82
C TYR A 39 -3.74 8.43 -2.04
N GLU A 40 -4.95 8.20 -2.52
CA GLU A 40 -6.16 8.71 -1.88
C GLU A 40 -6.61 7.85 -0.68
N GLU A 41 -6.48 6.52 -0.75
CA GLU A 41 -6.99 5.63 0.30
C GLU A 41 -6.02 5.41 1.46
N MET A 42 -4.71 5.54 1.23
CA MET A 42 -3.70 5.23 2.24
C MET A 42 -3.13 6.49 2.89
N PRO A 43 -2.89 6.47 4.22
CA PRO A 43 -2.24 7.58 4.90
C PRO A 43 -0.87 7.90 4.28
N LEU A 44 -0.58 9.18 4.14
CA LEU A 44 0.72 9.68 3.70
C LEU A 44 1.81 9.28 4.70
N THR A 45 2.95 8.84 4.16
CA THR A 45 4.12 8.48 4.94
C THR A 45 4.80 9.75 5.46
N LYS A 46 4.52 10.14 6.71
CA LYS A 46 5.25 11.26 7.35
C LYS A 46 6.72 10.91 7.68
N GLN A 47 7.03 9.61 7.79
CA GLN A 47 8.30 9.10 8.34
C GLN A 47 8.95 7.97 7.52
N GLY A 48 8.38 7.59 6.39
CA GLY A 48 8.97 6.62 5.49
C GLY A 48 9.57 7.36 4.30
N GLY A 49 10.87 7.20 4.07
CA GLY A 49 11.48 7.60 2.80
C GLY A 49 10.80 6.92 1.61
N ILE A 50 11.20 7.29 0.40
CA ILE A 50 10.61 6.85 -0.87
C ILE A 50 10.33 5.32 -0.90
N ASP A 51 11.23 4.53 -0.31
CA ASP A 51 11.15 3.07 -0.18
C ASP A 51 9.86 2.57 0.51
N ALA A 52 9.35 3.26 1.53
CA ALA A 52 8.14 2.83 2.25
C ALA A 52 6.89 2.93 1.37
N ARG A 53 6.81 3.97 0.53
CA ARG A 53 5.71 4.14 -0.41
C ARG A 53 5.75 3.07 -1.50
N GLU A 54 6.94 2.82 -2.02
CA GLU A 54 7.19 1.82 -3.04
C GLU A 54 6.81 0.41 -2.56
N TYR A 55 7.24 0.02 -1.35
CA TYR A 55 6.85 -1.27 -0.77
C TYR A 55 5.34 -1.39 -0.57
N ARG A 56 4.64 -0.31 -0.22
CA ARG A 56 3.18 -0.34 -0.06
C ARG A 56 2.48 -0.57 -1.39
N LEU A 57 2.88 0.13 -2.44
CA LEU A 57 2.32 -0.08 -3.78
C LEU A 57 2.58 -1.50 -4.28
N ALA A 58 3.78 -2.03 -4.07
CA ALA A 58 4.10 -3.41 -4.38
C ALA A 58 3.20 -4.39 -3.60
N VAL A 59 2.95 -4.14 -2.31
CA VAL A 59 2.05 -4.98 -1.49
C VAL A 59 0.60 -4.87 -1.97
N VAL A 60 0.13 -3.70 -2.38
CA VAL A 60 -1.22 -3.51 -2.94
C VAL A 60 -1.36 -4.32 -4.23
N GLY A 61 -0.41 -4.19 -5.17
CA GLY A 61 -0.42 -4.93 -6.43
C GLY A 61 -0.49 -6.44 -6.20
N GLU A 62 0.44 -6.98 -5.39
CA GLU A 62 0.45 -8.41 -5.07
C GLU A 62 -0.81 -8.88 -4.31
N PHE A 63 -1.40 -8.02 -3.47
CA PHE A 63 -2.64 -8.32 -2.77
C PHE A 63 -3.82 -8.47 -3.74
N ILE A 64 -3.93 -7.56 -4.71
CA ILE A 64 -4.97 -7.57 -5.75
C ILE A 64 -4.77 -8.77 -6.67
N GLU A 65 -3.56 -9.02 -7.15
CA GLU A 65 -3.24 -10.19 -7.99
C GLU A 65 -3.50 -11.52 -7.28
N SER A 66 -3.36 -11.54 -5.95
CA SER A 66 -3.65 -12.73 -5.13
C SER A 66 -5.15 -12.96 -4.88
N SER A 67 -6.05 -12.17 -5.49
CA SER A 67 -7.50 -12.38 -5.38
C SER A 67 -7.90 -13.75 -5.95
N GLY A 68 -8.74 -14.48 -5.22
CA GLY A 68 -9.19 -15.83 -5.61
C GLY A 68 -8.19 -16.97 -5.35
N VAL A 69 -7.00 -16.71 -4.81
CA VAL A 69 -6.05 -17.77 -4.44
C VAL A 69 -6.51 -18.45 -3.14
N PRO A 70 -6.61 -19.80 -3.08
CA PRO A 70 -7.16 -20.53 -1.92
C PRO A 70 -6.46 -20.19 -0.60
N GLU A 71 -7.14 -20.29 0.53
CA GLU A 71 -6.58 -19.95 1.85
C GLU A 71 -5.44 -20.90 2.25
N LYS A 72 -4.51 -20.43 3.11
CA LYS A 72 -3.53 -21.34 3.72
C LYS A 72 -4.26 -22.25 4.72
N GLN A 73 -4.20 -23.55 4.46
CA GLN A 73 -4.75 -24.57 5.36
C GLN A 73 -3.69 -25.04 6.36
N LYS A 74 -4.12 -25.23 7.61
CA LYS A 74 -3.38 -25.96 8.64
C LYS A 74 -4.28 -27.08 9.14
N ASP A 75 -3.80 -28.32 9.09
CA ASP A 75 -4.55 -29.50 9.53
C ASP A 75 -5.94 -29.65 8.86
N GLY A 76 -6.03 -29.26 7.57
CA GLY A 76 -7.27 -29.33 6.79
C GLY A 76 -8.29 -28.23 7.09
N GLN A 77 -7.97 -27.29 7.97
CA GLN A 77 -8.82 -26.12 8.27
C GLN A 77 -8.13 -24.82 7.84
N ALA A 78 -8.94 -23.82 7.48
CA ALA A 78 -8.46 -22.47 7.22
C ALA A 78 -7.79 -21.91 8.49
N PHE A 79 -6.50 -21.59 8.40
CA PHE A 79 -5.74 -21.08 9.54
C PHE A 79 -6.05 -19.59 9.82
N ARG A 80 -6.47 -18.85 8.79
CA ARG A 80 -6.81 -17.41 8.80
C ARG A 80 -7.86 -17.13 7.74
N SER A 81 -8.51 -15.96 7.80
CA SER A 81 -9.41 -15.54 6.72
C SER A 81 -8.66 -15.41 5.38
N SER A 82 -9.41 -15.50 4.28
CA SER A 82 -8.88 -15.34 2.93
C SER A 82 -8.06 -14.07 2.75
N ASP A 83 -8.59 -12.92 3.19
CA ASP A 83 -7.92 -11.63 3.02
C ASP A 83 -6.66 -11.51 3.88
N GLN A 84 -6.66 -12.06 5.10
CA GLN A 84 -5.43 -12.16 5.88
C GLN A 84 -4.41 -13.07 5.19
N SER A 85 -4.84 -14.19 4.60
CA SER A 85 -3.95 -15.08 3.85
C SER A 85 -3.36 -14.40 2.61
N ARG A 86 -4.15 -13.57 1.91
CA ARG A 86 -3.70 -12.75 0.78
C ARG A 86 -2.66 -11.73 1.21
N LEU A 87 -2.92 -10.99 2.29
CA LEU A 87 -1.98 -10.01 2.84
C LEU A 87 -0.64 -10.64 3.23
N GLU A 88 -0.67 -11.79 3.89
CA GLU A 88 0.55 -12.50 4.27
C GLU A 88 1.36 -12.95 3.05
N ARG A 89 0.69 -13.41 1.98
CA ARG A 89 1.36 -13.74 0.72
C ARG A 89 1.98 -12.52 0.06
N ALA A 90 1.25 -11.40 0.02
CA ALA A 90 1.74 -10.16 -0.54
C ALA A 90 3.02 -9.72 0.17
N PHE A 91 3.04 -9.71 1.52
CA PHE A 91 4.26 -9.41 2.27
C PHE A 91 5.42 -10.34 1.95
N THR A 92 5.19 -11.66 1.95
CA THR A 92 6.23 -12.64 1.63
C THR A 92 6.79 -12.45 0.20
N ARG A 93 5.93 -12.17 -0.78
CA ARG A 93 6.35 -11.99 -2.18
C ARG A 93 7.13 -10.69 -2.38
N VAL A 94 6.62 -9.58 -1.85
CA VAL A 94 7.31 -8.28 -1.92
C VAL A 94 8.66 -8.36 -1.22
N ALA A 95 8.73 -8.98 -0.04
CA ALA A 95 10.00 -9.21 0.66
C ALA A 95 11.02 -9.94 -0.21
N LYS A 96 10.58 -10.93 -0.99
CA LYS A 96 11.43 -11.66 -1.93
C LYS A 96 11.86 -10.81 -3.13
N VAL A 97 10.94 -10.06 -3.73
CA VAL A 97 11.22 -9.20 -4.91
C VAL A 97 12.26 -8.13 -4.57
N TYR A 98 12.15 -7.55 -3.38
CA TYR A 98 13.01 -6.47 -2.92
C TYR A 98 14.28 -6.92 -2.19
N ASP A 99 14.50 -8.23 -2.06
CA ASP A 99 15.59 -8.83 -1.27
C ASP A 99 15.66 -8.22 0.16
N ARG A 100 14.52 -8.28 0.85
CA ARG A 100 14.33 -7.78 2.22
C ARG A 100 13.65 -8.81 3.10
N CYS A 101 13.79 -8.61 4.40
CA CYS A 101 13.08 -9.39 5.39
C CYS A 101 11.59 -9.02 5.37
N GLU A 102 10.69 -9.98 5.56
CA GLU A 102 9.25 -9.70 5.66
C GLU A 102 8.94 -8.70 6.78
N THR A 103 9.64 -8.80 7.91
CA THR A 103 9.54 -7.85 9.02
C THR A 103 9.85 -6.41 8.58
N THR A 104 10.84 -6.22 7.71
CA THR A 104 11.19 -4.89 7.18
C THR A 104 10.08 -4.33 6.32
N ILE A 105 9.50 -5.15 5.44
CA ILE A 105 8.35 -4.74 4.62
C ILE A 105 7.16 -4.38 5.52
N ARG A 106 6.84 -5.20 6.51
CA ARG A 106 5.75 -4.91 7.46
C ARG A 106 5.98 -3.65 8.27
N GLU A 107 7.20 -3.42 8.74
CA GLU A 107 7.54 -2.20 9.46
C GLU A 107 7.31 -0.96 8.59
N ALA A 108 7.79 -0.99 7.35
CA ALA A 108 7.65 0.10 6.39
C ALA A 108 6.19 0.32 5.94
N CYS A 109 5.42 -0.75 5.75
CA CYS A 109 4.05 -0.65 5.25
C CYS A 109 3.00 -0.41 6.35
N VAL A 110 3.28 -0.84 7.59
CA VAL A 110 2.29 -0.90 8.68
C VAL A 110 2.77 -0.15 9.91
N HIS A 111 3.80 -0.64 10.59
CA HIS A 111 4.09 -0.20 11.97
C HIS A 111 4.66 1.22 12.06
N SER A 112 5.33 1.69 11.01
CA SER A 112 5.84 3.07 10.92
C SER A 112 4.78 4.11 10.52
N ILE A 113 3.56 3.68 10.18
CA ILE A 113 2.51 4.54 9.61
C ILE A 113 1.26 4.56 10.49
N TYR A 114 0.74 3.39 10.85
CA TYR A 114 -0.45 3.28 11.66
C TYR A 114 -0.08 3.33 13.14
N SER A 115 -0.92 3.96 13.95
CA SER A 115 -0.75 4.00 15.40
C SER A 115 -1.86 3.24 16.12
N GLY A 116 -1.62 2.85 17.36
CA GLY A 116 -2.61 2.20 18.22
C GLY A 116 -2.69 0.69 18.01
N GLU A 117 -3.81 0.10 18.41
CA GLU A 117 -4.03 -1.34 18.31
C GLU A 117 -4.40 -1.76 16.89
N LYS A 118 -4.14 -3.02 16.55
CA LYS A 118 -4.60 -3.67 15.30
C LYS A 118 -4.11 -2.97 14.01
N GLN A 119 -2.89 -2.41 14.00
CA GLN A 119 -2.31 -1.72 12.85
C GLN A 119 -2.38 -2.54 11.55
N THR A 120 -2.12 -3.85 11.61
CA THR A 120 -2.25 -4.75 10.44
C THR A 120 -3.68 -4.85 9.91
N GLU A 121 -4.69 -4.79 10.79
CA GLU A 121 -6.11 -4.77 10.41
C GLU A 121 -6.46 -3.45 9.74
N GLN A 122 -5.91 -2.33 10.20
CA GLN A 122 -6.07 -1.02 9.56
C GLN A 122 -5.50 -1.04 8.13
N PHE A 123 -4.27 -1.53 7.96
CA PHE A 123 -3.68 -1.65 6.63
C PHE A 123 -4.47 -2.60 5.72
N LEU A 124 -4.95 -3.74 6.24
CA LEU A 124 -5.80 -4.65 5.47
C LEU A 124 -7.08 -3.97 4.99
N ASN A 125 -7.72 -3.14 5.82
CA ASN A 125 -8.91 -2.39 5.44
C ASN A 125 -8.62 -1.39 4.31
N ASP A 126 -7.46 -0.76 4.30
CA ASP A 126 -7.03 0.14 3.22
C ASP A 126 -6.87 -0.62 1.90
N LEU A 127 -6.23 -1.80 1.93
CA LEU A 127 -6.10 -2.65 0.74
C LEU A 127 -7.46 -3.07 0.18
N LEU A 128 -8.41 -3.41 1.05
CA LEU A 128 -9.77 -3.78 0.64
C LEU A 128 -10.54 -2.60 0.06
N ARG A 129 -10.30 -1.37 0.54
CA ARG A 129 -10.88 -0.14 -0.03
C ARG A 129 -10.31 0.14 -1.41
N ILE A 130 -9.00 0.02 -1.58
CA ILE A 130 -8.32 0.17 -2.88
C ILE A 130 -8.83 -0.86 -3.88
N GLU A 131 -8.85 -2.15 -3.52
CA GLU A 131 -9.35 -3.21 -4.40
C GLU A 131 -10.80 -2.95 -4.84
N ARG A 132 -11.65 -2.42 -3.96
CA ARG A 132 -13.02 -2.05 -4.31
C ARG A 132 -13.07 -0.90 -5.31
N ARG A 133 -12.30 0.16 -5.05
CA ARG A 133 -12.28 1.35 -5.92
C ARG A 133 -11.76 1.05 -7.32
N LEU A 134 -10.71 0.24 -7.43
CA LEU A 134 -10.21 -0.18 -8.75
C LEU A 134 -11.25 -0.99 -9.52
N LYS A 135 -11.95 -1.92 -8.86
CA LYS A 135 -13.06 -2.67 -9.49
C LYS A 135 -14.23 -1.79 -9.92
N ASP A 136 -14.45 -0.67 -9.25
CA ASP A 136 -15.48 0.30 -9.62
C ASP A 136 -15.06 1.16 -10.82
N ILE A 137 -13.75 1.37 -11.04
CA ILE A 137 -13.19 2.11 -12.19
C ILE A 137 -13.18 1.22 -13.45
N GLU A 138 -12.85 -0.06 -13.32
CA GLU A 138 -12.80 -1.02 -14.43
C GLU A 138 -14.18 -1.39 -15.02
N ARG A 139 -15.27 -0.86 -14.46
CA ARG A 139 -16.66 -1.26 -14.74
C ARG A 139 -17.43 -0.28 -15.61
#